data_AF-A0A2S8NQD3-F1
#
_entry.id   AF-A0A2S8NQD3-F1
#
_cell.length_a   1.000
_cell.length_b   1.000
_cell.length_c   1.000
_cell.angle_alpha   90.00
_cell.angle_beta   90.00
_cell.angle_gamma   90.00
#
_symmetry.space_group_name_H-M   'P 1'
#
loop_
_entity.id
_entity.type
_entity.pdbx_description
1 polymer ?
#
loop_
_entity_poly.entity_id
_entity_poly.type
_entity_poly.pdbx_seq_one_letter_code
_entity_poly.pdbx_strand_id
1 'polypeptide(L)'
;MILNALYKLIWSIFVQGPLQLIASFNTVLNYLTGGVVGELMFGSKKEFSFQNIPMAFWYFVITALCLFSLIFTITMIKILFQDATETKTKFIVALQNGSKAFVFIFLIPIFFFLANFAIANIAKMITSGFGGENGNIANYLYNIGNTNWDGSGDNIPSNYAYPDNIGDFNMIAKVFGVWFMLFAMFMIGIALVQKIIELFFLFIISPLVMVIMTIDNGKGAFIWKDMVIVKFLASTATLTGYFIFMTTIETILSTNLAGLDIEGI
;
A
#
# COMPACT_ATOMS: atom_id res chain seq x y z
N MET A 1 34.77 -31.63 -5.14
CA MET A 1 34.62 -30.87 -6.41
C MET A 1 33.17 -30.87 -6.90
N ILE A 2 32.51 -32.04 -7.06
CA ILE A 2 31.11 -32.14 -7.52
C ILE A 2 30.10 -31.50 -6.53
N LEU A 3 30.24 -31.75 -5.22
CA LEU A 3 29.34 -31.19 -4.20
C LEU A 3 29.36 -29.65 -4.16
N ASN A 4 30.55 -29.06 -4.25
CA ASN A 4 30.71 -27.61 -4.29
C ASN A 4 30.12 -27.01 -5.58
N ALA A 5 30.31 -27.68 -6.72
CA ALA A 5 29.66 -27.28 -7.98
C ALA A 5 28.13 -27.36 -7.90
N LEU A 6 27.57 -28.40 -7.26
CA LEU A 6 26.14 -28.55 -7.01
C LEU A 6 25.60 -27.40 -6.13
N TYR A 7 26.30 -27.06 -5.06
CA TYR A 7 25.94 -25.96 -4.17
C TYR A 7 25.96 -24.61 -4.89
N LYS A 8 26.95 -24.35 -5.74
CA LYS A 8 27.00 -23.14 -6.58
C LYS A 8 25.83 -23.07 -7.55
N LEU A 9 25.46 -24.19 -8.15
CA LEU A 9 24.31 -24.29 -9.05
C LEU A 9 23.00 -24.02 -8.30
N ILE A 10 22.81 -24.64 -7.14
CA ILE A 10 21.63 -24.40 -6.27
C ILE A 10 21.57 -22.93 -5.86
N TRP A 11 22.69 -22.34 -5.44
CA TRP A 11 22.74 -20.93 -5.06
C TRP A 11 22.33 -20.00 -6.21
N SER A 12 22.92 -20.20 -7.39
CA SER A 12 22.66 -19.35 -8.54
C SER A 12 21.19 -19.41 -8.97
N ILE A 13 20.57 -20.60 -8.96
CA ILE A 13 19.19 -20.79 -9.39
C ILE A 13 18.18 -20.37 -8.31
N PHE A 14 18.39 -20.79 -7.05
CA PHE A 14 17.36 -20.73 -6.01
C PHE A 14 17.61 -19.69 -4.92
N VAL A 15 18.78 -19.05 -4.87
CA VAL A 15 19.12 -18.09 -3.81
C VAL A 15 19.37 -16.70 -4.39
N GLN A 16 20.22 -16.60 -5.40
CA GLN A 16 20.67 -15.32 -5.95
C GLN A 16 19.52 -14.48 -6.52
N GLY A 17 18.70 -15.04 -7.41
CA GLY A 17 17.56 -14.34 -8.00
C GLY A 17 16.52 -13.91 -6.97
N PRO A 18 16.03 -14.82 -6.11
CA PRO A 18 15.14 -14.48 -5.00
C PRO A 18 15.66 -13.38 -4.07
N LEU A 19 16.93 -13.40 -3.68
CA LEU A 19 17.52 -12.34 -2.85
C LEU A 19 17.51 -10.98 -3.54
N GLN A 20 17.81 -10.92 -4.84
CA GLN A 20 17.73 -9.66 -5.61
C GLN A 20 16.30 -9.10 -5.68
N LEU A 21 15.30 -9.98 -5.80
CA LEU A 21 13.89 -9.58 -5.77
C LEU A 21 13.50 -9.02 -4.40
N ILE A 22 13.89 -9.70 -3.32
CA ILE A 22 13.70 -9.23 -1.93
C ILE A 22 14.36 -7.87 -1.74
N ALA A 23 15.59 -7.71 -2.23
CA ALA A 23 16.34 -6.47 -2.10
C ALA A 23 15.66 -5.29 -2.80
N SER A 24 15.06 -5.55 -3.97
CA SER A 24 14.33 -4.55 -4.75
C SER A 24 12.93 -4.27 -4.20
N PHE A 25 12.39 -5.17 -3.38
CA PHE A 25 11.03 -5.10 -2.88
C PHE A 25 10.81 -3.91 -1.95
N ASN A 26 11.81 -3.51 -1.17
CA ASN A 26 11.74 -2.30 -0.35
C ASN A 26 11.52 -1.05 -1.21
N THR A 27 12.11 -0.98 -2.40
CA THR A 27 11.87 0.11 -3.37
C THR A 27 10.44 0.06 -3.91
N VAL A 28 9.95 -1.13 -4.26
CA VAL A 28 8.58 -1.32 -4.74
C VAL A 28 7.56 -0.95 -3.66
N LEU A 29 7.77 -1.36 -2.42
CA LEU A 29 6.94 -0.98 -1.30
C LEU A 29 6.97 0.53 -1.06
N ASN A 30 8.15 1.15 -1.04
CA ASN A 30 8.26 2.60 -0.87
C ASN A 30 7.53 3.38 -1.98
N TYR A 31 7.53 2.85 -3.20
CA TYR A 31 6.73 3.39 -4.30
C TYR A 31 5.22 3.23 -4.06
N LEU A 32 4.79 2.03 -3.64
CA LEU A 32 3.39 1.75 -3.32
C LEU A 32 2.88 2.56 -2.10
N THR A 33 3.73 2.83 -1.11
CA THR A 33 3.42 3.63 0.09
C THR A 33 3.51 5.14 -0.11
N GLY A 34 4.40 5.60 -1.01
CA GLY A 34 4.44 7.00 -1.47
C GLY A 34 3.14 7.42 -2.15
N GLY A 35 2.36 6.42 -2.56
CA GLY A 35 0.96 6.55 -2.86
C GLY A 35 0.75 6.77 -4.34
N VAL A 36 0.65 5.67 -5.06
CA VAL A 36 0.32 5.64 -6.50
C VAL A 36 -0.94 6.47 -6.79
N VAL A 37 -1.95 6.45 -5.91
CA VAL A 37 -3.15 7.29 -6.04
C VAL A 37 -2.81 8.78 -5.88
N GLY A 38 -1.91 9.12 -4.94
CA GLY A 38 -1.40 10.47 -4.75
C GLY A 38 -0.57 10.95 -5.94
N GLU A 39 0.35 10.14 -6.45
CA GLU A 39 1.18 10.49 -7.62
C GLU A 39 0.37 10.57 -8.91
N LEU A 40 -0.60 9.67 -9.14
CA LEU A 40 -1.47 9.69 -10.32
C LEU A 40 -2.38 10.94 -10.35
N MET A 41 -2.78 11.43 -9.18
CA MET A 41 -3.73 12.54 -9.07
C MET A 41 -3.10 13.89 -8.83
N PHE A 42 -2.02 13.91 -8.06
CA PHE A 42 -1.34 15.13 -7.61
C PHE A 42 0.07 15.28 -8.20
N GLY A 43 0.47 14.36 -9.10
CA GLY A 43 1.82 14.30 -9.64
C GLY A 43 2.83 13.90 -8.56
N SER A 44 4.10 13.82 -8.95
CA SER A 44 5.24 13.58 -8.04
C SER A 44 5.55 14.75 -7.08
N LYS A 45 4.61 15.69 -6.90
CA LYS A 45 4.78 16.84 -6.00
C LYS A 45 4.54 16.39 -4.56
N LYS A 46 5.58 16.51 -3.74
CA LYS A 46 5.57 16.08 -2.32
C LYS A 46 4.75 17.00 -1.41
N GLU A 47 4.36 18.19 -1.86
CA GLU A 47 3.65 19.20 -1.06
C GLU A 47 2.36 19.65 -1.75
N PHE A 48 1.28 19.73 -0.97
CA PHE A 48 0.02 20.29 -1.44
C PHE A 48 0.17 21.80 -1.60
N SER A 49 -0.03 22.30 -2.82
CA SER A 49 -0.03 23.74 -3.10
C SER A 49 -1.30 24.13 -3.84
N PHE A 50 -2.08 25.01 -3.23
CA PHE A 50 -3.25 25.62 -3.87
C PHE A 50 -2.90 26.42 -5.13
N GLN A 51 -1.64 26.88 -5.26
CA GLN A 51 -1.18 27.61 -6.44
C GLN A 51 -0.85 26.68 -7.62
N ASN A 52 -0.69 25.38 -7.37
CA ASN A 52 -0.15 24.42 -8.32
C ASN A 52 -0.96 23.12 -8.34
N ILE A 53 -2.29 23.25 -8.33
CA ILE A 53 -3.22 22.12 -8.39
C ILE A 53 -3.06 21.38 -9.73
N PRO A 54 -2.74 20.08 -9.72
CA PRO A 54 -2.50 19.30 -10.93
C PRO A 54 -3.73 19.18 -11.83
N MET A 55 -3.51 19.07 -13.15
CA MET A 55 -4.61 19.03 -14.14
C MET A 55 -5.56 17.85 -13.92
N ALA A 56 -5.07 16.71 -13.40
CA ALA A 56 -5.91 15.55 -13.10
C ALA A 56 -7.02 15.86 -12.07
N PHE A 57 -6.73 16.68 -11.05
CA PHE A 57 -7.74 17.17 -10.10
C PHE A 57 -8.84 17.94 -10.82
N TRP A 58 -8.50 18.82 -11.75
CA TRP A 58 -9.47 19.61 -12.49
C TRP A 58 -10.32 18.75 -13.43
N TYR A 59 -9.73 17.76 -14.10
CA TYR A 59 -10.50 16.81 -14.91
C TYR A 59 -11.52 16.03 -14.07
N PHE A 60 -11.13 15.62 -12.85
CA PHE A 60 -12.05 14.98 -11.92
C PHE A 60 -13.20 15.90 -11.53
N VAL A 61 -12.91 17.14 -11.10
CA VAL A 61 -13.93 18.11 -10.68
C VAL A 61 -14.89 18.45 -11.82
N ILE A 62 -14.39 18.69 -13.03
CA ILE A 62 -15.22 18.99 -14.20
C ILE A 62 -16.17 17.84 -14.50
N THR A 63 -15.63 16.61 -14.54
CA THR A 63 -16.43 15.40 -14.80
C THR A 63 -17.51 15.22 -13.73
N ALA A 64 -17.15 15.43 -12.46
CA ALA A 64 -18.06 15.34 -11.33
C ALA A 64 -19.19 16.38 -11.41
N LEU A 65 -18.87 17.62 -11.79
CA LEU A 65 -19.86 18.69 -11.97
C LEU A 65 -20.82 18.41 -13.14
N CYS A 66 -20.33 17.86 -14.25
CA CYS A 66 -21.19 17.45 -15.37
C CYS A 66 -22.19 16.37 -14.95
N LEU A 67 -21.71 15.33 -14.25
CA LEU A 67 -22.57 14.26 -13.71
C LEU A 67 -23.57 14.80 -12.69
N PHE A 68 -23.11 15.70 -11.81
CA PHE A 68 -23.95 16.37 -10.82
C PHE A 68 -25.10 17.12 -11.48
N SER A 69 -24.80 17.96 -12.46
CA SER A 69 -25.81 18.75 -13.16
C SER A 69 -26.85 17.84 -13.83
N LEU A 70 -26.42 16.79 -14.53
CA LEU A 70 -27.31 15.88 -15.24
C LEU A 70 -28.27 15.17 -14.27
N ILE A 71 -27.73 14.54 -13.22
CA ILE A 71 -28.54 13.76 -12.28
C ILE A 71 -29.41 14.68 -11.41
N PHE A 72 -28.90 15.84 -10.98
CA PHE A 72 -29.69 16.81 -10.23
C PHE A 72 -30.89 17.29 -11.06
N THR A 73 -30.72 17.57 -12.36
CA THR A 73 -31.83 17.89 -13.26
C THR A 73 -32.84 16.75 -13.35
N ILE A 74 -32.39 15.49 -13.50
CA ILE A 74 -33.30 14.33 -13.49
C ILE A 74 -34.09 14.23 -12.19
N THR A 75 -33.44 14.42 -11.04
CA THR A 75 -34.07 14.40 -9.71
C THR A 75 -35.13 15.49 -9.60
N MET A 76 -34.83 16.70 -10.08
CA MET A 76 -35.76 17.84 -10.07
C MET A 76 -36.98 17.57 -10.96
N ILE A 77 -36.77 17.03 -12.16
CA ILE A 77 -37.86 16.59 -13.05
C ILE A 77 -38.73 15.55 -12.30
N LYS A 78 -38.13 14.52 -11.70
CA LYS A 78 -38.87 13.48 -10.96
C LYS A 78 -39.74 14.06 -9.84
N ILE A 79 -39.24 15.05 -9.11
CA ILE A 79 -39.98 15.71 -8.02
C ILE A 79 -41.18 16.49 -8.57
N LEU A 80 -41.02 17.17 -9.72
CA LEU A 80 -42.10 17.92 -10.37
C LEU A 80 -43.25 17.03 -10.86
N PHE A 81 -42.98 15.76 -11.18
CA PHE A 81 -43.98 14.78 -11.64
C PHE A 81 -44.58 13.92 -10.51
N GLN A 82 -44.25 14.16 -9.23
CA GLN A 82 -44.85 13.45 -8.07
C GLN A 82 -45.99 14.24 -7.41
N ASP A 83 -46.93 13.53 -6.78
CA ASP A 83 -48.14 14.08 -6.14
C ASP A 83 -47.85 15.27 -5.20
N ALA A 84 -48.73 16.27 -5.28
CA ALA A 84 -48.57 17.62 -4.72
C ALA A 84 -48.43 17.68 -3.18
N THR A 85 -48.80 16.62 -2.46
CA THR A 85 -48.87 16.60 -1.00
C THR A 85 -47.49 16.54 -0.32
N GLU A 86 -46.42 16.12 -1.03
CA GLU A 86 -45.06 16.03 -0.46
C GLU A 86 -43.98 16.78 -1.26
N THR A 87 -44.35 17.47 -2.35
CA THR A 87 -43.41 18.05 -3.32
C THR A 87 -42.45 19.06 -2.68
N LYS A 88 -42.95 19.93 -1.77
CA LYS A 88 -42.11 20.93 -1.08
C LYS A 88 -41.03 20.29 -0.21
N THR A 89 -41.38 19.26 0.57
CA THR A 89 -40.45 18.57 1.45
C THR A 89 -39.38 17.84 0.64
N LYS A 90 -39.77 17.12 -0.42
CA LYS A 90 -38.84 16.40 -1.31
C LYS A 90 -37.90 17.35 -2.05
N PHE A 91 -38.39 18.51 -2.47
CA PHE A 91 -37.57 19.56 -3.07
C PHE A 91 -36.49 20.08 -2.12
N ILE A 92 -36.88 20.42 -0.88
CA ILE A 92 -35.93 20.92 0.13
C ILE A 92 -34.86 19.86 0.43
N VAL A 93 -35.25 18.60 0.58
CA VAL A 93 -34.31 17.49 0.84
C VAL A 93 -33.35 17.29 -0.35
N ALA A 94 -33.85 17.32 -1.58
CA ALA A 94 -33.01 17.22 -2.77
C ALA A 94 -32.02 18.40 -2.87
N LEU A 95 -32.43 19.62 -2.50
CA LEU A 95 -31.57 20.80 -2.49
C LEU A 95 -30.50 20.72 -1.39
N GLN A 96 -30.85 20.25 -0.19
CA GLN A 96 -29.89 20.01 0.90
C GLN A 96 -28.89 18.90 0.56
N ASN A 97 -29.33 17.82 -0.07
CA ASN A 97 -28.43 16.74 -0.49
C ASN A 97 -27.59 17.16 -1.70
N GLY A 98 -28.15 17.99 -2.59
CA GLY A 98 -27.44 18.58 -3.72
C GLY A 98 -26.31 19.50 -3.29
N SER A 99 -26.55 20.36 -2.30
CA SER A 99 -25.50 21.24 -1.76
C SER A 99 -24.39 20.44 -1.05
N LYS A 100 -24.74 19.39 -0.30
CA LYS A 100 -23.76 18.47 0.29
C LYS A 100 -22.92 17.79 -0.80
N ALA A 101 -23.57 17.20 -1.80
CA ALA A 101 -22.90 16.54 -2.92
C ALA A 101 -21.94 17.50 -3.64
N PHE A 102 -22.36 18.74 -3.89
CA PHE A 102 -21.54 19.77 -4.50
C PHE A 102 -20.28 20.07 -3.68
N VAL A 103 -20.39 20.21 -2.36
CA VAL A 103 -19.23 20.42 -1.47
C VAL A 103 -18.31 19.19 -1.49
N PHE A 104 -18.87 17.97 -1.45
CA PHE A 104 -18.07 16.74 -1.43
C PHE A 104 -17.27 16.50 -2.71
N ILE A 105 -17.73 16.97 -3.88
CA ILE A 105 -16.96 16.90 -5.14
C ILE A 105 -15.56 17.51 -4.98
N PHE A 106 -15.44 18.61 -4.23
CA PHE A 106 -14.15 19.27 -3.98
C PHE A 106 -13.39 18.66 -2.80
N LEU A 107 -14.10 18.16 -1.78
CA LEU A 107 -13.46 17.59 -0.59
C LEU A 107 -12.87 16.20 -0.84
N ILE A 108 -13.43 15.39 -1.74
CA ILE A 108 -12.97 14.01 -1.95
C ILE A 108 -11.51 13.94 -2.41
N PRO A 109 -11.07 14.68 -3.45
CA PRO A 109 -9.67 14.61 -3.83
C PRO A 109 -8.75 15.09 -2.71
N ILE A 110 -9.14 16.13 -1.97
CA ILE A 110 -8.38 16.64 -0.82
C ILE A 110 -8.28 15.57 0.28
N PHE A 111 -9.37 14.87 0.57
CA PHE A 111 -9.38 13.77 1.53
C PHE A 111 -8.44 12.64 1.10
N PHE A 112 -8.48 12.22 -0.17
CA PHE A 112 -7.57 11.20 -0.69
C PHE A 112 -6.11 11.65 -0.63
N PHE A 113 -5.83 12.93 -0.90
CA PHE A 113 -4.50 13.50 -0.73
C PHE A 113 -4.03 13.40 0.74
N LEU A 114 -4.83 13.89 1.68
CA LEU A 114 -4.49 13.90 3.11
C LEU A 114 -4.32 12.48 3.66
N ALA A 115 -5.20 11.56 3.27
CA ALA A 115 -5.12 10.16 3.69
C ALA A 115 -3.86 9.49 3.15
N ASN A 116 -3.48 9.76 1.90
CA ASN A 116 -2.24 9.27 1.33
C ASN A 116 -1.00 9.88 2.02
N PHE A 117 -1.01 11.18 2.28
CA PHE A 117 0.04 11.86 3.03
C PHE A 117 0.19 11.27 4.43
N ALA A 118 -0.91 10.97 5.13
CA ALA A 118 -0.88 10.32 6.43
C ALA A 118 -0.22 8.93 6.36
N ILE A 119 -0.57 8.09 5.36
CA ILE A 119 0.06 6.78 5.17
C ILE A 119 1.57 6.92 4.96
N ALA A 120 1.99 7.79 4.05
CA ALA A 120 3.41 7.97 3.75
C ALA A 120 4.21 8.43 4.98
N ASN A 121 3.64 9.29 5.82
CA ASN A 121 4.29 9.73 7.05
C ASN A 121 4.27 8.66 8.16
N ILE A 122 3.18 7.90 8.31
CA ILE A 122 3.13 6.76 9.23
C ILE A 122 4.19 5.72 8.82
N ALA A 123 4.30 5.39 7.53
CA ALA A 123 5.32 4.49 7.02
C ALA A 123 6.72 5.00 7.37
N LYS A 124 7.02 6.29 7.13
CA LYS A 124 8.30 6.90 7.49
C LYS A 124 8.60 6.88 8.99
N MET A 125 7.61 7.22 9.83
CA MET A 125 7.75 7.20 11.28
C MET A 125 8.06 5.80 11.81
N ILE A 126 7.42 4.79 11.23
CA ILE A 126 7.68 3.39 11.57
C ILE A 126 9.09 3.00 11.12
N THR A 127 9.48 3.28 9.87
CA THR A 127 10.84 2.96 9.41
C THR A 127 11.93 3.65 10.24
N SER A 128 11.73 4.90 10.65
CA SER A 128 12.68 5.62 11.51
C SER A 128 12.67 5.12 12.96
N GLY A 129 11.50 4.79 13.51
CA GLY A 129 11.35 4.36 14.90
C GLY A 129 11.86 2.94 15.16
N PHE A 130 11.86 2.10 14.14
CA PHE A 130 12.37 0.73 14.20
C PHE A 130 13.82 0.60 13.65
N GLY A 131 14.54 1.72 13.46
CA GLY A 131 15.96 1.71 13.09
C GLY A 131 16.26 1.25 11.66
N GLY A 132 15.25 1.18 10.80
CA GLY A 132 15.31 0.59 9.45
C GLY A 132 16.03 1.44 8.40
N GLU A 133 16.95 2.32 8.77
CA GLU A 133 17.67 3.14 7.78
C GLU A 133 18.77 2.38 7.05
N ASN A 134 19.29 1.23 7.54
CA ASN A 134 20.51 0.64 6.96
C ASN A 134 20.51 -0.88 6.70
N GLY A 135 19.43 -1.62 7.01
CA GLY A 135 19.36 -3.06 6.77
C GLY A 135 18.49 -3.40 5.56
N ASN A 136 19.05 -3.96 4.49
CA ASN A 136 18.24 -4.70 3.52
C ASN A 136 18.07 -6.11 4.08
N ILE A 137 16.86 -6.60 4.34
CA ILE A 137 16.67 -7.98 4.85
C ILE A 137 17.34 -9.04 3.95
N ALA A 138 17.50 -8.76 2.65
CA ALA A 138 18.25 -9.61 1.73
C ALA A 138 19.70 -9.82 2.20
N ASN A 139 20.30 -8.83 2.86
CA ASN A 139 21.64 -8.90 3.43
C ASN A 139 21.69 -9.90 4.59
N TYR A 140 20.75 -9.84 5.52
CA TYR A 140 20.67 -10.81 6.61
C TYR A 140 20.32 -12.20 6.08
N LEU A 141 19.39 -12.29 5.13
CA LEU A 141 19.02 -13.53 4.45
C LEU A 141 20.19 -14.14 3.68
N TYR A 142 21.13 -13.33 3.18
CA TYR A 142 22.36 -13.79 2.50
C TYR A 142 23.32 -14.53 3.45
N ASN A 143 23.22 -14.35 4.76
CA ASN A 143 24.03 -15.10 5.71
C ASN A 143 23.29 -16.26 6.40
N ILE A 144 21.96 -16.38 6.22
CA ILE A 144 21.20 -17.52 6.77
C ILE A 144 21.81 -18.85 6.36
N GLY A 145 21.95 -19.74 7.34
CA GLY A 145 22.50 -21.08 7.16
C GLY A 145 24.02 -21.15 7.24
N ASN A 146 24.75 -20.03 7.31
CA ASN A 146 26.18 -20.03 7.60
C ASN A 146 26.41 -20.29 9.10
N THR A 147 27.14 -21.35 9.43
CA THR A 147 27.43 -21.72 10.82
C THR A 147 28.38 -20.75 11.52
N ASN A 148 29.15 -19.97 10.76
CA ASN A 148 30.17 -19.05 11.25
C ASN A 148 29.73 -17.58 11.15
N TRP A 149 28.44 -17.33 10.97
CA TRP A 149 27.92 -15.96 10.86
C TRP A 149 27.97 -15.26 12.23
N ASP A 150 28.25 -13.96 12.22
CA ASP A 150 28.35 -13.09 13.41
C ASP A 150 27.11 -12.21 13.62
N GLY A 151 26.07 -12.40 12.81
CA GLY A 151 24.85 -11.58 12.83
C GLY A 151 24.93 -10.27 12.03
N SER A 152 26.07 -9.98 11.38
CA SER A 152 26.24 -8.76 10.58
C SER A 152 25.60 -8.86 9.18
N GLY A 153 25.11 -7.73 8.68
CA GLY A 153 24.58 -7.57 7.30
C GLY A 153 25.59 -6.96 6.33
N ASP A 154 26.87 -6.89 6.71
CA ASP A 154 27.91 -6.14 6.01
C ASP A 154 28.72 -7.02 5.04
N ASN A 155 29.43 -6.38 4.09
CA ASN A 155 30.33 -7.02 3.12
C ASN A 155 29.67 -8.04 2.16
N ILE A 156 28.44 -7.75 1.73
CA ILE A 156 27.68 -8.64 0.85
C ILE A 156 27.83 -8.20 -0.61
N PRO A 157 28.07 -9.14 -1.55
CA PRO A 157 28.13 -8.81 -2.96
C PRO A 157 26.82 -8.15 -3.41
N SER A 158 26.91 -7.06 -4.17
CA SER A 158 25.72 -6.33 -4.67
C SER A 158 24.77 -7.19 -5.49
N ASN A 159 25.28 -8.27 -6.09
CA ASN A 159 24.51 -9.22 -6.88
C ASN A 159 24.13 -10.50 -6.11
N TYR A 160 24.44 -10.60 -4.82
CA TYR A 160 24.24 -11.78 -3.99
C TYR A 160 24.84 -13.07 -4.60
N ALA A 161 25.99 -12.95 -5.29
CA ALA A 161 26.72 -14.10 -5.80
C ALA A 161 27.14 -15.06 -4.67
N TYR A 162 27.43 -16.32 -5.02
CA TYR A 162 27.82 -17.30 -4.00
C TYR A 162 29.12 -16.88 -3.29
N PRO A 163 29.25 -17.13 -1.98
CA PRO A 163 30.49 -16.90 -1.24
C PRO A 163 31.51 -18.02 -1.51
N ASP A 164 32.78 -17.74 -1.28
CA ASP A 164 33.85 -18.74 -1.46
C ASP A 164 33.75 -19.91 -0.47
N ASN A 165 33.22 -19.65 0.72
CA ASN A 165 32.99 -20.64 1.78
C ASN A 165 31.59 -21.29 1.71
N ILE A 166 31.02 -21.44 0.51
CA ILE A 166 29.70 -22.03 0.28
C ILE A 166 29.47 -23.41 0.94
N GLY A 167 30.56 -24.13 1.26
CA GLY A 167 30.51 -25.43 1.94
C GLY A 167 30.05 -25.35 3.40
N ASP A 168 30.17 -24.18 4.04
CA ASP A 168 29.80 -23.95 5.44
C ASP A 168 28.31 -23.60 5.61
N PHE A 169 27.59 -23.47 4.48
CA PHE A 169 26.18 -23.13 4.47
C PHE A 169 25.30 -24.36 4.50
N ASN A 170 24.34 -24.38 5.42
CA ASN A 170 23.18 -25.26 5.34
C ASN A 170 22.27 -24.80 4.19
N MET A 171 22.47 -25.41 3.02
CA MET A 171 21.73 -25.06 1.80
C MET A 171 20.22 -25.25 1.90
N ILE A 172 19.75 -26.20 2.70
CA ILE A 172 18.31 -26.44 2.87
C ILE A 172 17.69 -25.27 3.64
N ALA A 173 18.29 -24.91 4.78
CA ALA A 173 17.86 -23.76 5.57
C ALA A 173 17.93 -22.47 4.77
N LYS A 174 18.97 -22.33 3.94
CA LYS A 174 19.16 -21.20 3.04
C LYS A 174 18.02 -21.04 2.04
N VAL A 175 17.81 -22.07 1.22
CA VAL A 175 16.79 -22.05 0.17
C VAL A 175 15.42 -21.85 0.80
N PHE A 176 15.12 -22.57 1.88
CA PHE A 176 13.83 -22.44 2.56
C PHE A 176 13.61 -21.04 3.13
N GLY A 177 14.58 -20.47 3.85
CA GLY A 177 14.48 -19.15 4.45
C GLY A 177 14.29 -18.04 3.40
N VAL A 178 15.06 -18.09 2.31
CA VAL A 178 14.96 -17.11 1.22
C VAL A 178 13.61 -17.21 0.51
N TRP A 179 13.14 -18.41 0.17
CA TRP A 179 11.85 -18.59 -0.50
C TRP A 179 10.65 -18.29 0.40
N PHE A 180 10.73 -18.64 1.68
CA PHE A 180 9.71 -18.28 2.67
C PHE A 180 9.57 -16.76 2.78
N MET A 181 10.70 -16.04 2.88
CA MET A 181 10.70 -14.58 2.94
C MET A 181 10.20 -13.96 1.64
N LEU A 182 10.63 -14.47 0.49
CA LEU A 182 10.13 -14.02 -0.81
C LEU A 182 8.60 -14.18 -0.89
N PHE A 183 8.08 -15.34 -0.47
CA PHE A 183 6.64 -15.61 -0.47
C PHE A 183 5.88 -14.67 0.48
N ALA A 184 6.36 -14.50 1.71
CA ALA A 184 5.74 -13.59 2.69
C ALA A 184 5.69 -12.15 2.18
N MET A 185 6.80 -11.66 1.61
CA MET A 185 6.88 -10.33 1.02
C MET A 185 5.94 -10.20 -0.17
N PHE A 186 5.91 -11.18 -1.07
CA PHE A 186 5.03 -11.15 -2.25
C PHE A 186 3.55 -11.11 -1.86
N MET A 187 3.14 -11.90 -0.86
CA MET A 187 1.77 -11.89 -0.32
C MET A 187 1.38 -10.50 0.21
N ILE A 188 2.27 -9.86 0.97
CA ILE A 188 2.06 -8.50 1.48
C ILE A 188 1.99 -7.48 0.32
N GLY A 189 2.88 -7.61 -0.66
CA GLY A 189 2.89 -6.75 -1.84
C GLY A 189 1.59 -6.82 -2.62
N ILE A 190 1.09 -8.02 -2.90
CA ILE A 190 -0.20 -8.22 -3.56
C ILE A 190 -1.33 -7.62 -2.74
N ALA A 191 -1.37 -7.85 -1.42
CA ALA A 191 -2.41 -7.32 -0.56
C ALA A 191 -2.44 -5.78 -0.57
N LEU A 192 -1.29 -5.12 -0.64
CA LEU A 192 -1.19 -3.67 -0.75
C LEU A 192 -1.61 -3.17 -2.13
N VAL A 193 -1.12 -3.80 -3.20
CA VAL A 193 -1.50 -3.45 -4.59
C VAL A 193 -3.01 -3.57 -4.77
N GLN A 194 -3.62 -4.63 -4.27
CA GLN A 194 -5.08 -4.81 -4.33
C GLN A 194 -5.82 -3.64 -3.65
N LYS A 195 -5.41 -3.25 -2.43
CA LYS A 195 -6.04 -2.14 -1.70
C LYS A 195 -5.86 -0.80 -2.40
N ILE A 196 -4.70 -0.56 -3.00
CA ILE A 196 -4.42 0.65 -3.79
C ILE A 196 -5.34 0.70 -5.02
N ILE A 197 -5.50 -0.41 -5.74
CA ILE A 197 -6.41 -0.52 -6.88
C ILE A 197 -7.86 -0.30 -6.45
N GLU A 198 -8.30 -0.90 -5.35
CA GLU A 198 -9.66 -0.70 -4.81
C GLU A 198 -9.90 0.76 -4.41
N LEU A 199 -8.93 1.42 -3.75
CA LEU A 199 -9.01 2.84 -3.42
C LEU A 199 -9.07 3.71 -4.68
N PHE A 200 -8.33 3.35 -5.73
CA PHE A 200 -8.40 4.03 -7.02
C PHE A 200 -9.79 3.91 -7.67
N PHE A 201 -10.39 2.72 -7.67
CA PHE A 201 -11.76 2.54 -8.17
C PHE A 201 -12.80 3.29 -7.33
N LEU A 202 -12.68 3.23 -5.99
CA LEU A 202 -13.55 4.00 -5.10
C LEU A 202 -13.42 5.50 -5.36
N PHE A 203 -12.22 5.98 -5.65
CA PHE A 203 -12.01 7.36 -6.06
C PHE A 203 -12.71 7.69 -7.39
N ILE A 204 -12.51 6.89 -8.44
CA ILE A 204 -13.15 7.11 -9.75
C ILE A 204 -14.69 7.12 -9.64
N ILE A 205 -15.26 6.23 -8.84
CA ILE A 205 -16.71 6.08 -8.68
C ILE A 205 -17.29 7.16 -7.74
N SER A 206 -16.45 7.84 -6.96
CA SER A 206 -16.91 8.78 -5.93
C SER A 206 -17.79 9.93 -6.45
N PRO A 207 -17.59 10.53 -7.65
CA PRO A 207 -18.50 11.53 -8.17
C PRO A 207 -19.90 10.98 -8.37
N LEU A 208 -20.01 9.79 -8.98
CA LEU A 208 -21.30 9.15 -9.22
C LEU A 208 -22.03 8.91 -7.89
N VAL A 209 -21.33 8.38 -6.89
CA VAL A 209 -21.90 8.11 -5.56
C VAL A 209 -22.37 9.40 -4.88
N MET A 210 -21.56 10.46 -4.90
CA MET A 210 -21.94 11.72 -4.29
C MET A 210 -23.14 12.35 -4.97
N VAL A 211 -23.24 12.22 -6.29
CA VAL A 211 -24.36 12.77 -7.02
C VAL A 211 -25.66 11.98 -6.76
N ILE A 212 -25.56 10.65 -6.62
CA ILE A 212 -26.69 9.77 -6.24
C ILE A 212 -27.23 10.10 -4.83
N MET A 213 -26.42 10.74 -3.95
CA MET A 213 -26.87 11.25 -2.64
C MET A 213 -28.14 12.11 -2.74
N THR A 214 -28.32 12.82 -3.86
CA THR A 214 -29.51 13.64 -4.12
C THR A 214 -30.80 12.84 -4.26
N ILE A 215 -30.68 11.55 -4.61
CA ILE A 215 -31.79 10.62 -4.86
C ILE A 215 -32.01 9.69 -3.66
N ASP A 216 -30.93 9.15 -3.08
CA ASP A 216 -31.00 8.06 -2.10
C ASP A 216 -30.87 8.51 -0.63
N ASN A 217 -30.87 9.82 -0.38
CA ASN A 217 -30.63 10.44 0.92
C ASN A 217 -29.28 10.10 1.55
N GLY A 218 -28.28 9.78 0.73
CA GLY A 218 -26.89 9.58 1.14
C GLY A 218 -26.53 8.18 1.62
N LYS A 219 -27.42 7.19 1.46
CA LYS A 219 -27.12 5.79 1.82
C LYS A 219 -25.89 5.27 1.09
N GLY A 220 -25.80 5.47 -0.22
CA GLY A 220 -24.65 5.08 -1.03
C GLY A 220 -23.37 5.81 -0.62
N ALA A 221 -23.47 7.10 -0.27
CA ALA A 221 -22.34 7.89 0.20
C ALA A 221 -21.79 7.38 1.55
N PHE A 222 -22.65 6.96 2.48
CA PHE A 222 -22.23 6.34 3.73
C PHE A 222 -21.50 5.01 3.51
N ILE A 223 -22.06 4.12 2.68
CA ILE A 223 -21.43 2.83 2.35
C ILE A 223 -20.08 3.05 1.67
N TRP A 224 -20.02 3.98 0.71
CA TRP A 224 -18.77 4.36 0.04
C TRP A 224 -17.73 4.90 1.02
N LYS A 225 -18.13 5.82 1.91
CA LYS A 225 -17.24 6.38 2.95
C LYS A 225 -16.65 5.26 3.81
N ASP A 226 -17.48 4.34 4.26
CA ASP A 226 -17.04 3.23 5.11
C ASP A 226 -16.08 2.31 4.36
N MET A 227 -16.36 2.00 3.10
CA MET A 227 -15.42 1.25 2.25
C MET A 227 -14.08 1.97 2.11
N VAL A 228 -14.09 3.27 1.82
CA VAL A 228 -12.87 4.07 1.69
C VAL A 228 -12.06 4.05 2.99
N ILE A 229 -12.69 4.33 4.14
CA ILE A 229 -12.01 4.33 5.44
C ILE A 229 -11.44 2.94 5.77
N VAL A 230 -12.22 1.88 5.56
CA VAL A 230 -11.77 0.50 5.82
C VAL A 230 -10.57 0.15 4.95
N LYS A 231 -10.57 0.50 3.65
CA LYS A 231 -9.43 0.22 2.77
C LYS A 231 -8.21 1.05 3.12
N PHE A 232 -8.38 2.31 3.52
CA PHE A 232 -7.30 3.15 4.04
C PHE A 232 -6.67 2.53 5.30
N LEU A 233 -7.49 2.21 6.31
CA LEU A 233 -7.01 1.59 7.56
C LEU A 233 -6.35 0.24 7.31
N ALA A 234 -6.93 -0.58 6.42
CA ALA A 234 -6.35 -1.86 6.06
C ALA A 234 -5.00 -1.70 5.36
N SER A 235 -4.82 -0.67 4.52
CA SER A 235 -3.54 -0.39 3.87
C SER A 235 -2.48 -0.02 4.91
N THR A 236 -2.80 0.93 5.79
CA THR A 236 -1.93 1.33 6.90
C THR A 236 -1.56 0.14 7.78
N ALA A 237 -2.54 -0.68 8.19
CA ALA A 237 -2.30 -1.84 9.03
C ALA A 237 -1.40 -2.89 8.36
N THR A 238 -1.54 -3.11 7.05
CA THR A 238 -0.65 -4.03 6.31
C THR A 238 0.78 -3.49 6.25
N LEU A 239 0.96 -2.18 6.06
CA LEU A 239 2.30 -1.57 6.08
C LEU A 239 2.93 -1.62 7.46
N THR A 240 2.17 -1.28 8.50
CA THR A 240 2.64 -1.39 9.88
C THR A 240 3.02 -2.83 10.21
N GLY A 241 2.17 -3.80 9.85
CA GLY A 241 2.45 -5.21 10.03
C GLY A 241 3.70 -5.67 9.29
N TYR A 242 3.90 -5.22 8.05
CA TYR A 242 5.11 -5.48 7.28
C TYR A 242 6.36 -4.98 7.99
N PHE A 243 6.39 -3.70 8.39
CA PHE A 243 7.58 -3.15 9.02
C PHE A 243 7.88 -3.80 10.38
N ILE A 244 6.86 -4.06 11.20
CA ILE A 244 7.04 -4.81 12.44
C ILE A 244 7.62 -6.20 12.17
N PHE A 245 7.06 -6.92 11.19
CA PHE A 245 7.57 -8.23 10.79
C PHE A 245 9.03 -8.16 10.34
N MET A 246 9.35 -7.21 9.47
CA MET A 246 10.71 -7.02 8.95
C MET A 246 11.71 -6.74 10.05
N THR A 247 11.43 -5.78 10.93
CA THR A 247 12.32 -5.47 12.06
C THR A 247 12.45 -6.64 13.03
N THR A 248 11.36 -7.37 13.28
CA THR A 248 11.39 -8.55 14.15
C THR A 248 12.28 -9.63 13.55
N ILE A 249 12.12 -9.94 12.26
CA ILE A 249 12.95 -10.92 11.58
C ILE A 249 14.41 -10.45 11.53
N GLU A 250 14.69 -9.19 11.18
CA GLU A 250 16.05 -8.65 11.21
C GLU A 250 16.69 -8.79 12.59
N THR A 251 15.95 -8.49 13.66
CA THR A 251 16.45 -8.64 15.05
C THR A 251 16.73 -10.10 15.41
N ILE A 252 15.83 -11.02 15.02
CA ILE A 252 16.00 -12.45 15.25
C ILE A 252 17.23 -12.98 14.48
N LEU A 253 17.40 -12.50 13.24
CA LEU A 253 18.52 -12.91 12.39
C LEU A 253 19.84 -12.29 12.88
N SER A 254 19.87 -11.03 13.28
CA SER A 254 21.07 -10.35 13.79
C SER A 254 21.56 -10.90 15.12
N THR A 255 20.68 -11.55 15.89
CA THR A 255 21.03 -12.24 17.15
C THR A 255 21.45 -13.69 16.92
N ASN A 256 21.67 -14.10 15.67
CA ASN A 256 22.16 -15.42 15.28
C ASN A 256 21.25 -16.57 15.74
N LEU A 257 19.94 -16.30 15.92
CA LEU A 257 18.98 -17.22 16.52
C LEU A 257 19.31 -17.64 17.97
N ALA A 258 20.26 -16.99 18.66
CA ALA A 258 20.65 -17.32 20.05
C ALA A 258 19.53 -17.11 21.09
N GLY A 259 18.39 -16.55 20.68
CA GLY A 259 17.15 -16.50 21.49
C GLY A 259 16.14 -17.61 21.18
N LEU A 260 16.44 -18.49 20.23
CA LEU A 260 15.67 -19.68 19.84
C LEU A 260 16.42 -20.98 20.18
N ASP A 261 17.43 -20.90 21.05
CA ASP A 261 17.90 -22.07 21.78
C ASP A 261 16.73 -22.59 22.60
N ILE A 262 16.00 -23.55 22.02
CA ILE A 262 15.24 -24.52 22.80
C ILE A 262 16.32 -25.32 23.52
N GLU A 263 16.77 -24.80 24.66
CA GLU A 263 17.48 -25.59 25.66
C GLU A 263 16.53 -26.70 26.11
N GLY A 264 16.63 -27.84 25.44
CA GLY A 264 15.90 -29.06 25.75
C GLY A 264 14.96 -29.51 24.65
N ILE A 265 15.51 -30.27 23.68
CA ILE A 265 15.14 -31.67 23.37
C ILE A 265 16.40 -32.36 22.83
#